data_AF-A0A1M3D817-F1
#
_entry.id   AF-A0A1M3D817-F1
#
_cell.length_a   1.000
_cell.length_b   1.000
_cell.length_c   1.000
_cell.angle_alpha   90.00
_cell.angle_beta   90.00
_cell.angle_gamma   90.00
#
_symmetry.space_group_name_H-M   'P 1'
#
loop_
_entity.id
_entity.type
_entity.pdbx_description
1 polymer ?
#
loop_
_entity_poly.entity_id
_entity_poly.type
_entity_poly.pdbx_seq_one_letter_code
_entity_poly.pdbx_strand_id
1 'polypeptide(L)'
;MKTTLRHYNLRVERRQWDRLATLARDRGVSPAEIVRAAIDAYFAQADLLDASRRRLVRIGEFQQLALDVIIREQFPEFRERILAEVDKRVELHHGAR
;
A
#
# COMPACT_ATOMS: atom_id res chain seq x y z
N MET A 1 28.43 1.61 -9.11
CA MET A 1 28.40 1.10 -7.72
C MET A 1 28.55 -0.41 -7.77
N LYS A 2 29.45 -1.01 -6.97
CA LYS A 2 29.56 -2.48 -6.88
C LYS A 2 28.38 -3.00 -6.04
N THR A 3 27.42 -3.64 -6.69
CA THR A 3 26.31 -4.32 -6.00
C THR A 3 26.87 -5.53 -5.25
N THR A 4 26.75 -5.55 -3.93
CA THR A 4 27.09 -6.71 -3.12
C THR A 4 25.95 -7.72 -3.20
N LEU A 5 26.26 -8.92 -3.71
CA LEU A 5 25.29 -10.00 -3.86
C LEU A 5 25.48 -11.01 -2.74
N ARG A 6 24.37 -11.40 -2.09
CA ARG A 6 24.35 -12.50 -1.12
C ARG A 6 23.76 -13.74 -1.76
N HIS A 7 24.45 -14.88 -1.64
CA HIS A 7 23.94 -16.16 -2.13
C HIS A 7 22.81 -16.67 -1.23
N TYR A 8 21.71 -17.11 -1.83
CA TYR A 8 20.56 -17.70 -1.15
C TYR A 8 19.92 -18.78 -2.02
N ASN A 9 19.48 -19.88 -1.41
CA ASN A 9 18.84 -20.98 -2.12
C ASN A 9 17.32 -20.82 -2.07
N LEU A 10 16.69 -20.76 -3.25
CA LEU A 10 15.24 -20.68 -3.40
C LEU A 10 14.71 -22.00 -3.96
N ARG A 11 13.69 -22.57 -3.31
CA ARG A 11 12.91 -23.68 -3.86
C ARG A 11 11.69 -23.12 -4.59
N VAL A 12 11.49 -23.55 -5.83
CA VAL A 12 10.34 -23.18 -6.66
C VAL A 12 9.66 -24.44 -7.18
N GLU A 13 8.39 -24.33 -7.52
CA GLU A 13 7.69 -25.42 -8.20
C GLU A 13 8.32 -25.71 -9.55
N ARG A 14 8.21 -26.96 -10.03
CA ARG A 14 8.75 -27.35 -11.32
C ARG A 14 8.24 -26.47 -12.47
N ARG A 15 6.93 -26.18 -12.48
CA ARG A 15 6.30 -25.29 -13.46
C ARG A 15 6.86 -23.87 -13.44
N GLN A 16 7.16 -23.35 -12.25
CA GLN A 16 7.76 -22.02 -12.10
C GLN A 16 9.19 -22.00 -12.64
N TRP A 17 9.97 -23.05 -12.36
CA TRP A 17 11.30 -23.23 -12.91
C TRP A 17 11.29 -23.28 -14.45
N ASP A 18 10.42 -24.10 -15.04
CA ASP A 18 10.38 -24.26 -16.50
C ASP A 18 10.02 -22.94 -17.22
N ARG A 19 9.08 -22.17 -16.65
CA ARG A 19 8.74 -20.82 -17.14
C ARG A 19 9.90 -19.83 -16.97
N LEU A 20 10.54 -19.83 -15.81
CA LEU A 20 11.68 -18.95 -15.51
C LEU A 20 12.86 -19.25 -16.45
N ALA A 21 13.21 -20.52 -16.62
CA ALA A 21 14.31 -20.96 -17.48
C ALA A 21 14.04 -20.62 -18.95
N THR A 22 12.79 -20.75 -19.41
CA THR A 22 12.41 -20.36 -20.77
C THR A 22 12.57 -18.86 -20.96
N LEU A 23 12.02 -18.06 -20.05
CA LEU A 23 12.13 -16.60 -20.11
C LEU A 23 13.59 -16.11 -20.04
N ALA A 24 14.42 -16.77 -19.24
CA ALA A 24 15.85 -16.50 -19.12
C ALA A 24 16.58 -16.73 -20.45
N ARG A 25 16.30 -17.87 -21.10
CA ARG A 25 16.86 -18.19 -22.42
C ARG A 25 16.42 -17.19 -23.48
N ASP A 26 15.12 -16.88 -23.54
CA ASP A 26 14.57 -15.97 -24.55
C ASP A 26 15.17 -14.56 -24.44
N ARG A 27 15.57 -14.15 -23.24
CA ARG A 27 16.17 -12.84 -22.95
C ARG A 27 17.70 -12.85 -22.92
N GLY A 28 18.34 -14.01 -23.07
CA GLY A 28 19.80 -14.15 -23.00
C GLY A 28 20.39 -13.79 -21.63
N VAL A 29 19.63 -13.95 -20.55
CA VAL A 29 20.05 -13.63 -19.17
C VAL A 29 19.99 -14.86 -18.28
N SER A 30 20.61 -14.79 -17.10
CA SER A 30 20.51 -15.85 -16.10
C SER A 30 19.13 -15.85 -15.41
N PRO A 31 18.61 -17.02 -15.00
CA PRO A 31 17.41 -17.09 -14.14
C PRO A 31 17.51 -16.21 -12.89
N ALA A 32 18.71 -16.08 -12.31
CA ALA A 32 18.97 -15.25 -11.14
C ALA A 32 18.80 -13.75 -11.42
N GLU A 33 19.07 -13.27 -12.63
CA GLU A 33 18.79 -11.87 -13.02
C GLU A 33 17.30 -11.60 -13.11
N ILE A 34 16.53 -12.54 -13.66
CA ILE A 34 15.07 -12.41 -13.72
C ILE A 34 14.48 -12.40 -12.31
N VAL A 35 14.93 -13.31 -11.43
CA VAL A 35 14.44 -13.33 -10.04
C VAL A 35 14.77 -12.03 -9.31
N ARG A 36 15.99 -11.50 -9.47
CA ARG A 36 16.35 -10.20 -8.88
C ARG A 36 15.48 -9.07 -9.40
N ALA A 37 15.30 -8.97 -10.72
CA ALA A 37 14.43 -7.95 -11.32
C ALA A 37 12.97 -8.07 -10.86
N ALA A 38 12.47 -9.30 -10.66
CA ALA A 38 11.13 -9.53 -10.15
C ALA A 38 11.00 -9.10 -8.68
N ILE A 39 12.03 -9.33 -7.85
CA ILE A 39 12.08 -8.85 -6.46
C ILE A 39 12.08 -7.31 -6.42
N ASP A 40 12.91 -6.68 -7.24
CA ASP A 40 12.98 -5.21 -7.33
C ASP A 40 11.63 -4.61 -7.77
N ALA A 41 10.99 -5.23 -8.77
CA ALA A 41 9.66 -4.81 -9.23
C ALA A 41 8.58 -4.97 -8.15
N TYR A 42 8.64 -6.07 -7.37
CA TYR A 42 7.72 -6.31 -6.26
C TYR A 42 7.87 -5.25 -5.17
N PHE A 43 9.10 -4.91 -4.77
CA PHE A 43 9.35 -3.86 -3.78
C PHE A 43 8.92 -2.48 -4.27
N ALA A 44 9.24 -2.13 -5.52
CA ALA A 44 8.81 -0.86 -6.09
C ALA A 44 7.27 -0.72 -6.11
N GLN A 45 6.55 -1.80 -6.41
CA GLN A 45 5.08 -1.81 -6.37
C GLN A 45 4.55 -1.66 -4.93
N ALA A 46 5.15 -2.37 -3.96
CA ALA A 46 4.77 -2.25 -2.56
C ALA A 46 4.97 -0.82 -2.04
N ASP A 47 6.10 -0.18 -2.36
CA ASP A 47 6.38 1.20 -1.98
C ASP A 47 5.38 2.19 -2.59
N LEU A 48 4.97 1.98 -3.85
CA LEU A 48 3.96 2.80 -4.51
C LEU A 48 2.58 2.66 -3.84
N LEU A 49 2.19 1.43 -3.48
CA LEU A 49 0.94 1.18 -2.77
C LEU A 49 0.95 1.85 -1.38
N ASP A 50 2.06 1.75 -0.65
CA ASP A 50 2.21 2.40 0.65
C ASP A 50 2.27 3.92 0.55
N ALA A 51 2.93 4.46 -0.47
CA ALA A 51 2.92 5.89 -0.75
C ALA A 51 1.51 6.40 -1.10
N SER A 52 0.78 5.65 -1.93
CA SER A 52 -0.61 5.94 -2.28
C SER A 52 -1.51 5.89 -1.05
N ARG A 53 -1.40 4.85 -0.22
CA ARG A 53 -2.14 4.73 1.05
C ARG A 53 -1.86 5.91 1.97
N ARG A 54 -0.58 6.24 2.19
CA ARG A 54 -0.19 7.41 3.00
C ARG A 54 -0.70 8.74 2.44
N ARG A 55 -0.81 8.86 1.11
CA ARG A 55 -1.39 10.04 0.46
C ARG A 55 -2.89 10.11 0.71
N LEU A 56 -3.61 9.01 0.53
CA LEU A 56 -5.05 8.94 0.76
C LEU A 56 -5.41 9.25 2.22
N VAL A 57 -4.66 8.69 3.18
CA VAL A 57 -4.82 9.03 4.61
C VAL A 57 -4.64 10.53 4.82
N ARG A 58 -3.55 11.13 4.31
CA ARG A 58 -3.31 12.58 4.45
C ARG A 58 -4.40 13.45 3.84
N ILE A 59 -4.94 13.07 2.68
CA ILE A 59 -6.06 13.80 2.05
C ILE A 59 -7.32 13.67 2.91
N GLY A 60 -7.61 12.47 3.42
CA GLY A 60 -8.76 12.24 4.31
C GLY A 60 -8.68 13.07 5.57
N GLU A 61 -7.54 13.06 6.26
CA GLU A 61 -7.30 13.87 7.47
C GLU A 61 -7.44 15.38 7.18
N PHE A 62 -6.87 15.84 6.06
CA PHE A 62 -7.01 17.24 5.65
C PHE A 62 -8.47 17.63 5.43
N GLN A 63 -9.25 16.78 4.76
CA GLN A 63 -10.67 17.02 4.52
C GLN A 63 -11.47 17.03 5.82
N GLN A 64 -11.22 16.09 6.73
CA GLN A 64 -11.87 16.03 8.04
C GLN A 64 -11.58 17.29 8.85
N LEU A 65 -10.31 17.73 8.90
CA LEU A 65 -9.93 18.95 9.61
C LEU A 65 -10.55 20.20 8.98
N ALA A 66 -10.51 20.32 7.64
CA ALA A 66 -11.12 21.44 6.94
C ALA A 66 -12.62 21.53 7.19
N LEU A 67 -13.33 20.40 7.18
CA LEU A 67 -14.76 20.34 7.48
C LEU A 67 -15.06 20.72 8.92
N ASP A 68 -14.27 20.25 9.89
CA ASP A 68 -14.43 20.65 11.30
C ASP A 68 -14.23 22.16 11.49
N VAL A 69 -13.24 22.76 10.83
CA VAL A 69 -13.04 24.23 10.84
C VAL A 69 -14.25 24.95 10.24
N ILE A 70 -14.71 24.53 9.05
CA ILE A 70 -15.87 25.13 8.39
C ILE A 70 -17.13 25.05 9.27
N ILE A 71 -17.39 23.89 9.88
CA ILE A 71 -18.56 23.70 10.76
C ILE A 71 -18.44 24.59 11.99
N ARG A 72 -17.25 24.68 12.61
CA ARG A 72 -17.04 25.54 13.78
C ARG A 72 -17.24 27.02 13.47
N GLU A 73 -16.82 27.47 12.30
CA GLU A 73 -16.90 28.88 11.92
C GLU A 73 -18.27 29.29 11.37
N GLN A 74 -18.89 28.44 10.55
CA GLN A 74 -20.09 28.79 9.79
C GLN A 74 -21.38 28.19 10.35
N PHE A 75 -21.30 27.05 11.03
CA PHE A 75 -22.46 26.26 11.50
C PHE A 75 -22.26 25.68 12.92
N PRO A 76 -21.80 26.49 13.89
CA PRO A 76 -21.39 25.99 15.20
C PRO A 76 -22.50 25.25 15.95
N GLU A 77 -23.76 25.62 15.74
CA GLU A 77 -24.94 25.02 16.35
C GLU A 77 -25.17 23.55 15.96
N PHE A 78 -24.64 23.12 14.80
CA PHE A 78 -24.78 21.75 14.32
C PHE A 78 -23.66 20.82 14.78
N ARG A 79 -22.57 21.37 15.32
CA ARG A 79 -21.36 20.61 15.67
C ARG A 79 -21.65 19.43 16.60
N GLU A 80 -22.32 19.67 17.72
CA GLU A 80 -22.61 18.63 18.72
C GLU A 80 -23.54 17.55 18.18
N ARG A 81 -24.51 17.93 17.34
CA ARG A 81 -25.40 16.97 16.67
C ARG A 81 -24.64 16.09 15.68
N ILE A 82 -23.69 16.67 14.94
CA ILE A 82 -22.85 15.92 14.00
C ILE A 82 -21.96 14.94 14.75
N LEU A 83 -21.32 15.37 15.86
CA LEU A 83 -20.49 14.51 16.69
C LEU A 83 -21.27 13.32 17.26
N ALA A 84 -22.46 13.56 17.84
CA ALA A 84 -23.30 12.51 18.38
C ALA A 84 -23.72 11.47 17.32
N GLU A 85 -24.00 11.91 16.09
CA GLU A 85 -24.34 11.01 14.99
C GLU A 85 -23.11 10.23 14.48
N VAL A 86 -21.92 10.84 14.50
CA VAL A 86 -20.66 10.15 14.19
C VAL A 86 -20.40 9.03 15.19
N ASP A 87 -20.48 9.33 16.49
CA ASP A 87 -20.26 8.34 17.57
C ASP A 87 -21.20 7.14 17.41
N LYS A 88 -22.50 7.42 17.21
CA LYS A 88 -23.52 6.39 16.95
C LYS A 88 -23.17 5.51 15.75
N ARG A 89 -22.67 6.09 14.65
CA ARG A 89 -22.31 5.33 13.43
C ARG A 89 -21.05 4.50 13.63
N VAL A 90 -20.08 5.02 14.37
CA VAL A 90 -18.86 4.27 14.71
C VAL A 90 -19.21 3.06 15.56
N GLU A 91 -20.08 3.21 16.57
CA GLU A 91 -20.57 2.09 17.37
C GLU A 91 -21.30 1.05 16.50
N LEU A 92 -22.21 1.49 15.63
CA LEU A 92 -23.02 0.61 14.78
C LEU A 92 -22.22 -0.17 13.73
N HIS A 93 -21.23 0.44 13.11
CA HIS A 93 -20.54 -0.13 11.95
C HIS A 93 -19.12 -0.63 12.24
N HIS A 94 -18.48 -0.12 13.29
CA HIS A 94 -17.10 -0.45 13.63
C HIS A 94 -16.97 -1.08 15.01
N GLY A 95 -18.08 -1.29 15.72
CA GLY A 95 -18.17 -2.17 16.88
C GLY A 95 -17.22 -1.77 17.99
N ALA A 96 -17.28 -0.49 18.42
CA ALA A 96 -16.48 0.00 19.54
C ALA A 96 -16.59 -0.94 20.74
N ARG A 97 -15.51 -1.67 21.02
CA ARG A 97 -15.21 -2.37 22.27
C ARG A 97 -13.74 -2.19 22.57
#